data_AF-A0A250J6C3-F1
#
_entry.id   AF-A0A250J6C3-F1
#
_cell.length_a   1.000
_cell.length_b   1.000
_cell.length_c   1.000
_cell.angle_alpha   90.00
_cell.angle_beta   90.00
_cell.angle_gamma   90.00
#
_symmetry.space_group_name_H-M   'P 1'
#
loop_
_entity.id
_entity.type
_entity.pdbx_description
1 polymer ?
#
loop_
_entity_poly.entity_id
_entity_poly.type
_entity_poly.pdbx_seq_one_letter_code
_entity_poly.pdbx_strand_id
1 'polypeptide(L)'
;MRRLHQVIRILPSVALLSGCGSNGGSAAVDSADIPRGNGTAALLESAPPSAQETPTSTVPHLADFCADATGPGTYKGYTCEDSNNFIIAENVSCQDARRKCELNAKANPSLSFYCTWNDRVVYRKEISVGACNTEVCQSTSGTGRRVLYSCISPTELQPAIISNSITCQSAFDNCKLNADMNTHISVLCTWNDQEIFRRELVAGVCGAPSPQ
;
A
#
# COMPACT_ATOMS: atom_id res chain seq x y z
N MET A 1 29.38 41.28 4.51
CA MET A 1 28.53 40.10 4.27
C MET A 1 28.93 39.02 5.28
N ARG A 2 28.16 38.80 6.34
CA ARG A 2 28.48 37.84 7.41
C ARG A 2 27.86 36.48 7.07
N ARG A 3 28.69 35.44 6.95
CA ARG A 3 28.25 34.04 6.78
C ARG A 3 27.91 33.46 8.17
N LEU A 4 26.65 33.10 8.39
CA LEU A 4 26.26 32.26 9.53
C LEU A 4 26.63 30.80 9.22
N HIS A 5 27.48 30.22 10.06
CA HIS A 5 27.70 28.77 10.12
C HIS A 5 26.61 28.16 10.99
N GLN A 6 25.77 27.31 10.41
CA GLN A 6 24.77 26.54 11.14
C GLN A 6 25.40 25.22 11.57
N VAL A 7 25.66 25.09 12.87
CA VAL A 7 26.17 23.87 13.51
C VAL A 7 24.99 22.95 13.77
N ILE A 8 24.89 21.83 13.03
CA ILE A 8 23.93 20.77 13.30
C ILE A 8 24.52 19.86 14.38
N ARG A 9 23.87 19.83 15.56
CA ARG A 9 24.20 18.88 16.64
C ARG A 9 23.47 17.56 16.36
N ILE A 10 24.25 16.50 16.17
CA ILE A 10 23.77 15.11 16.13
C ILE A 10 23.68 14.64 17.60
N LEU A 11 22.48 14.23 18.03
CA LEU A 11 22.29 13.55 19.31
C LEU A 11 22.42 12.03 19.10
N PRO A 12 23.04 11.28 20.04
CA PRO A 12 23.19 9.83 19.92
C PRO A 12 21.89 9.10 20.27
N SER A 13 21.45 8.21 19.39
CA SER A 13 20.35 7.27 19.63
C SER A 13 20.78 6.19 20.64
N VAL A 14 20.09 6.13 21.77
CA VAL A 14 20.22 5.06 22.77
C VAL A 14 19.44 3.84 22.30
N ALA A 15 20.13 2.71 22.15
CA ALA A 15 19.53 1.42 21.83
C ALA A 15 18.87 0.80 23.08
N LEU A 16 17.58 0.49 22.99
CA LEU A 16 16.86 -0.34 23.96
C LEU A 16 16.93 -1.80 23.52
N LEU A 17 17.53 -2.64 24.37
CA LEU A 17 17.61 -4.09 24.22
C LEU A 17 16.26 -4.76 24.51
N SER A 18 15.84 -5.62 23.58
CA SER A 18 14.70 -6.54 23.69
C SER A 18 14.92 -7.60 24.78
N GLY A 19 13.91 -7.80 25.62
CA GLY A 19 13.76 -8.99 26.46
C GLY A 19 12.77 -9.97 25.83
N CYS A 20 13.22 -11.19 25.53
CA CYS A 20 12.38 -12.32 25.13
C CYS A 20 11.63 -12.88 26.35
N GLY A 21 10.32 -13.05 26.22
CA GLY A 21 9.49 -13.80 27.16
C GLY A 21 8.62 -14.81 26.41
N SER A 22 9.10 -16.05 26.35
CA SER A 22 8.33 -17.23 25.94
C SER A 22 7.30 -17.59 27.01
N ASN A 23 6.08 -17.96 26.61
CA ASN A 23 5.28 -18.93 27.37
C ASN A 23 4.28 -19.62 26.45
N GLY A 24 4.27 -20.96 26.54
CA GLY A 24 3.41 -21.85 25.79
C GLY A 24 2.04 -22.04 26.42
N GLY A 25 1.21 -22.80 25.73
CA GLY A 25 -0.14 -23.14 26.16
C GLY A 25 -0.85 -23.99 25.12
N SER A 26 -0.57 -25.29 25.15
CA SER A 26 -1.41 -26.31 24.52
C SER A 26 -2.77 -26.36 25.23
N ALA A 27 -3.87 -26.34 24.48
CA ALA A 27 -5.15 -26.84 24.95
C ALA A 27 -5.95 -27.39 23.76
N ALA A 28 -6.19 -28.70 23.81
CA ALA A 28 -7.18 -29.40 23.00
C ALA A 28 -8.57 -29.26 23.67
N VAL A 29 -9.60 -29.04 22.85
CA VAL A 29 -11.03 -29.25 23.17
C VAL A 29 -11.69 -29.59 21.82
N ASP A 30 -11.99 -30.85 21.54
CA ASP A 30 -13.17 -31.65 21.92
C ASP A 30 -14.45 -31.26 21.15
N SER A 31 -15.09 -32.31 20.64
CA SER A 31 -16.20 -32.36 19.69
C SER A 31 -17.54 -32.15 20.40
N ALA A 32 -18.50 -31.46 19.77
CA ALA A 32 -19.92 -31.70 20.02
C ALA A 32 -20.83 -31.20 18.88
N ASP A 33 -21.55 -32.16 18.31
CA ASP A 33 -22.97 -32.18 17.95
C ASP A 33 -23.64 -31.11 17.08
N ILE A 34 -24.20 -31.61 15.97
CA ILE A 34 -25.17 -30.97 15.07
C ILE A 34 -26.58 -31.43 15.44
N PRO A 35 -27.55 -30.52 15.69
CA PRO A 35 -28.96 -30.85 15.61
C PRO A 35 -29.56 -30.45 14.25
N ARG A 36 -30.09 -31.48 13.55
CA ARG A 36 -31.08 -31.36 12.47
C ARG A 36 -32.43 -30.91 13.04
N GLY A 37 -32.90 -29.73 12.64
CA GLY A 37 -34.27 -29.26 12.87
C GLY A 37 -35.01 -29.09 11.55
N ASN A 38 -35.96 -30.00 11.29
CA ASN A 38 -36.87 -29.98 10.15
C ASN A 38 -38.18 -29.32 10.61
N GLY A 39 -38.63 -28.25 9.96
CA GLY A 39 -39.85 -27.53 10.33
C GLY A 39 -40.47 -26.80 9.14
N THR A 40 -41.51 -27.41 8.60
CA THR A 40 -42.34 -26.92 7.49
C THR A 40 -43.44 -25.95 7.96
N ALA A 41 -43.69 -24.96 7.10
CA ALA A 41 -44.96 -24.25 6.81
C ALA A 41 -45.53 -23.24 7.84
N ALA A 42 -45.55 -21.97 7.43
CA ALA A 42 -46.75 -21.11 7.52
C ALA A 42 -46.63 -19.90 6.57
N LEU A 43 -47.66 -19.73 5.74
CA LEU A 43 -47.95 -18.57 4.91
C LEU A 43 -48.14 -17.31 5.77
N LEU A 44 -47.54 -16.19 5.37
CA LEU A 44 -48.17 -14.88 5.50
C LEU A 44 -47.67 -13.93 4.40
N GLU A 45 -48.58 -13.64 3.49
CA GLU A 45 -48.52 -12.58 2.49
C GLU A 45 -48.75 -11.23 3.17
N SER A 46 -47.81 -10.28 3.06
CA SER A 46 -48.01 -8.87 3.42
C SER A 46 -46.91 -7.95 2.84
N ALA A 47 -47.35 -7.11 1.91
CA ALA A 47 -46.85 -5.79 1.52
C ALA A 47 -45.46 -5.63 0.84
N PRO A 48 -45.37 -4.84 -0.26
CA PRO A 48 -44.09 -4.43 -0.83
C PRO A 48 -43.41 -3.39 0.10
N PRO A 49 -42.12 -3.54 0.43
CA PRO A 49 -41.40 -2.46 1.07
C PRO A 49 -41.24 -1.32 0.06
N SER A 50 -41.83 -0.18 0.40
CA SER A 50 -41.50 1.12 -0.20
C SER A 50 -39.99 1.22 -0.38
N ALA A 51 -39.57 1.56 -1.60
CA ALA A 51 -38.21 1.92 -1.92
C ALA A 51 -37.78 3.10 -1.02
N GLN A 52 -37.16 2.79 0.10
CA GLN A 52 -36.29 3.74 0.77
C GLN A 52 -35.05 3.81 -0.10
N GLU A 53 -34.96 4.91 -0.86
CA GLU A 53 -33.69 5.40 -1.38
C GLU A 53 -32.75 5.54 -0.19
N THR A 54 -31.98 4.50 0.07
CA THR A 54 -30.81 4.57 0.94
C THR A 54 -30.03 5.78 0.43
N PRO A 55 -29.73 6.80 1.26
CA PRO A 55 -28.83 7.85 0.84
C PRO A 55 -27.53 7.15 0.50
N THR A 56 -27.26 7.01 -0.81
CA THR A 56 -26.00 6.55 -1.34
C THR A 56 -24.97 7.43 -0.68
N SER A 57 -24.29 6.87 0.33
CA SER A 57 -23.20 7.51 1.00
C SER A 57 -22.13 7.65 -0.06
N THR A 58 -22.14 8.80 -0.74
CA THR A 58 -21.08 9.25 -1.62
C THR A 58 -19.90 9.59 -0.72
N VAL A 59 -19.36 8.56 -0.07
CA VAL A 59 -17.94 8.54 0.24
C VAL A 59 -17.27 8.75 -1.11
N PRO A 60 -16.41 9.76 -1.28
CA PRO A 60 -15.69 9.97 -2.51
C PRO A 60 -15.07 8.63 -2.91
N HIS A 61 -15.62 8.03 -3.96
CA HIS A 61 -15.13 6.78 -4.50
C HIS A 61 -13.73 7.13 -4.99
N LEU A 62 -12.73 6.81 -4.16
CA LEU A 62 -11.32 6.73 -4.53
C LEU A 62 -11.25 6.27 -5.99
N ALA A 63 -10.41 6.93 -6.79
CA ALA A 63 -10.19 6.53 -8.18
C ALA A 63 -10.08 5.01 -8.24
N ASP A 64 -11.07 4.38 -8.87
CA ASP A 64 -10.99 2.95 -9.09
C ASP A 64 -9.82 2.78 -10.06
N PHE A 65 -8.75 2.09 -9.65
CA PHE A 65 -7.60 1.79 -10.52
C PHE A 65 -8.03 1.09 -11.82
N CYS A 66 -9.23 0.53 -11.79
CA CYS A 66 -9.86 -0.15 -12.90
C CYS A 66 -10.98 0.65 -13.58
N ALA A 67 -11.26 1.91 -13.20
CA ALA A 67 -12.34 2.72 -13.78
C ALA A 67 -12.19 2.86 -15.31
N ASP A 68 -10.98 3.16 -15.77
CA ASP A 68 -10.66 3.36 -17.19
C ASP A 68 -10.02 2.11 -17.82
N ALA A 69 -9.88 1.02 -17.06
CA ALA A 69 -9.27 -0.20 -17.55
C ALA A 69 -10.28 -0.97 -18.40
N THR A 70 -10.00 -1.06 -19.71
CA THR A 70 -10.82 -1.82 -20.65
C THR A 70 -10.06 -3.03 -21.17
N GLY A 71 -10.81 -4.09 -21.45
CA GLY A 71 -10.26 -5.34 -21.96
C GLY A 71 -9.47 -6.16 -20.93
N PRO A 72 -9.02 -7.36 -21.33
CA PRO A 72 -8.16 -8.18 -20.51
C PRO A 72 -6.70 -7.72 -20.57
N GLY A 73 -5.90 -8.13 -19.59
CA GLY A 73 -4.48 -7.79 -19.50
C GLY A 73 -3.67 -8.82 -18.73
N THR A 74 -2.41 -8.47 -18.48
CA THR A 74 -1.46 -9.32 -17.76
C THR A 74 -1.39 -8.90 -16.30
N TYR A 75 -1.79 -9.79 -15.40
CA TYR A 75 -1.69 -9.65 -13.96
C TYR A 75 -0.39 -10.27 -13.45
N LYS A 76 0.34 -9.54 -12.60
CA LYS A 76 1.53 -10.04 -11.89
C LYS A 76 1.40 -9.70 -10.41
N GLY A 77 1.70 -10.65 -9.54
CA GLY A 77 1.70 -10.45 -8.09
C GLY A 77 3.06 -10.75 -7.48
N TYR A 78 3.50 -9.88 -6.57
CA TYR A 78 4.81 -9.89 -5.97
C TYR A 78 4.75 -9.83 -4.44
N THR A 79 5.62 -10.55 -3.77
CA THR A 79 5.97 -10.30 -2.37
C THR A 79 7.10 -9.28 -2.31
N CYS A 80 6.97 -8.27 -1.46
CA CYS A 80 7.87 -7.12 -1.47
C CYS A 80 9.25 -7.38 -0.86
N GLU A 81 9.37 -8.35 0.05
CA GLU A 81 10.61 -8.63 0.78
C GLU A 81 11.70 -9.23 -0.11
N ASP A 82 11.31 -10.13 -1.02
CA ASP A 82 12.24 -10.83 -1.93
C ASP A 82 12.00 -10.48 -3.41
N SER A 83 11.08 -9.55 -3.70
CA SER A 83 10.59 -9.21 -5.05
C SER A 83 10.14 -10.40 -5.91
N ASN A 84 9.94 -11.57 -5.30
CA ASN A 84 9.58 -12.79 -6.01
C ASN A 84 8.15 -12.69 -6.54
N ASN A 85 8.00 -12.94 -7.85
CA ASN A 85 6.70 -13.15 -8.46
C ASN A 85 6.08 -14.43 -7.91
N PHE A 86 4.95 -14.33 -7.21
CA PHE A 86 4.21 -15.51 -6.77
C PHE A 86 3.11 -15.91 -7.76
N ILE A 87 2.71 -15.00 -8.65
CA ILE A 87 1.70 -15.29 -9.68
C ILE A 87 1.89 -14.43 -10.92
N ILE A 88 1.69 -15.05 -12.08
CA ILE A 88 1.53 -14.38 -13.37
C ILE A 88 0.30 -15.01 -14.02
N ALA A 89 -0.64 -14.17 -14.45
CA ALA A 89 -1.82 -14.64 -15.17
C ALA A 89 -2.14 -13.69 -16.33
N GLU A 90 -2.31 -14.26 -17.51
CA GLU A 90 -2.72 -13.53 -18.71
C GLU A 90 -4.24 -13.53 -18.85
N ASN A 91 -4.74 -12.62 -19.69
CA ASN A 91 -6.14 -12.51 -20.03
C ASN A 91 -7.07 -12.28 -18.81
N VAL A 92 -6.61 -11.50 -17.82
CA VAL A 92 -7.37 -11.17 -16.59
C VAL A 92 -7.91 -9.75 -16.67
N SER A 93 -9.15 -9.50 -16.23
CA SER A 93 -9.67 -8.14 -16.10
C SER A 93 -8.95 -7.38 -14.98
N CYS A 94 -8.89 -6.05 -15.04
CA CYS A 94 -8.28 -5.26 -13.96
C CYS A 94 -8.95 -5.53 -12.60
N GLN A 95 -10.29 -5.60 -12.56
CA GLN A 95 -11.03 -5.87 -11.32
C GLN A 95 -10.73 -7.26 -10.75
N ASP A 96 -10.64 -8.28 -11.60
CA ASP A 96 -10.28 -9.63 -11.15
C ASP A 96 -8.82 -9.70 -10.69
N ALA A 97 -7.90 -9.00 -11.37
CA ALA A 97 -6.51 -8.90 -10.96
C ALA A 97 -6.38 -8.30 -9.55
N ARG A 98 -7.09 -7.20 -9.30
CA ARG A 98 -7.17 -6.57 -7.97
C ARG A 98 -7.76 -7.52 -6.92
N ARG A 99 -8.92 -8.14 -7.19
CA ARG A 99 -9.57 -9.09 -6.27
C ARG A 99 -8.68 -10.28 -5.93
N LYS A 100 -7.98 -10.83 -6.92
CA LYS A 100 -7.00 -11.91 -6.73
C LYS A 100 -5.86 -11.47 -5.83
N CYS A 101 -5.36 -10.24 -6.02
CA CYS A 101 -4.30 -9.71 -5.18
C CYS A 101 -4.76 -9.51 -3.73
N GLU A 102 -5.94 -8.91 -3.53
CA GLU A 102 -6.55 -8.72 -2.21
C GLU A 102 -6.75 -10.04 -1.47
N LEU A 103 -7.20 -11.08 -2.17
CA LEU A 103 -7.35 -12.43 -1.61
C LEU A 103 -6.03 -12.99 -1.10
N ASN A 104 -4.95 -12.87 -1.89
CA ASN A 104 -3.61 -13.33 -1.49
C ASN A 104 -3.05 -12.53 -0.30
N ALA A 105 -3.24 -11.21 -0.31
CA ALA A 105 -2.81 -10.32 0.77
C ALA A 105 -3.60 -10.55 2.09
N LYS A 106 -4.85 -11.03 1.99
CA LYS A 106 -5.66 -11.43 3.12
C LYS A 106 -5.24 -12.79 3.67
N ALA A 107 -4.89 -13.73 2.79
CA ALA A 107 -4.38 -15.04 3.19
C ALA A 107 -3.02 -14.97 3.89
N ASN A 108 -2.23 -13.93 3.62
CA ASN A 108 -0.89 -13.74 4.15
C ASN A 108 -0.76 -12.40 4.90
N PRO A 109 -1.35 -12.25 6.09
CA PRO A 109 -1.46 -10.96 6.75
C PRO A 109 -0.13 -10.35 7.20
N SER A 110 0.91 -11.15 7.39
CA SER A 110 2.25 -10.71 7.84
C SER A 110 3.17 -10.24 6.71
N LEU A 111 2.77 -10.43 5.44
CA LEU A 111 3.61 -10.11 4.29
C LEU A 111 3.15 -8.84 3.59
N SER A 112 4.13 -8.14 2.99
CA SER A 112 3.89 -7.00 2.12
C SER A 112 3.75 -7.47 0.66
N PHE A 113 2.77 -6.91 -0.05
CA PHE A 113 2.40 -7.28 -1.41
C PHE A 113 2.27 -6.06 -2.32
N TYR A 114 2.65 -6.23 -3.59
CA TYR A 114 2.17 -5.36 -4.64
C TYR A 114 1.75 -6.21 -5.85
N CYS A 115 0.78 -5.71 -6.59
CA CYS A 115 0.32 -6.33 -7.81
C CYS A 115 0.16 -5.33 -8.93
N THR A 116 0.47 -5.77 -10.13
CA THR A 116 0.34 -5.00 -11.35
C THR A 116 -0.63 -5.66 -12.31
N TRP A 117 -1.29 -4.82 -13.12
CA TRP A 117 -2.09 -5.20 -14.27
C TRP A 117 -1.65 -4.33 -15.45
N ASN A 118 -1.20 -4.95 -16.55
CA ASN A 118 -0.54 -4.25 -17.66
C ASN A 118 0.53 -3.26 -17.17
N ASP A 119 1.35 -3.74 -16.23
CA ASP A 119 2.44 -3.01 -15.55
C ASP A 119 2.00 -1.76 -14.76
N ARG A 120 0.68 -1.57 -14.54
CA ARG A 120 0.12 -0.56 -13.64
C ARG A 120 -0.20 -1.17 -12.28
N VAL A 121 0.19 -0.52 -11.19
CA VAL A 121 -0.15 -1.00 -9.84
C VAL A 121 -1.67 -0.92 -9.64
N VAL A 122 -2.28 -2.08 -9.36
CA VAL A 122 -3.74 -2.18 -9.09
C VAL A 122 -4.03 -2.49 -7.62
N TYR A 123 -3.03 -2.95 -6.89
CA TYR A 123 -3.10 -3.19 -5.46
C TYR A 123 -1.72 -3.12 -4.83
N ARG A 124 -1.65 -2.54 -3.63
CA ARG A 124 -0.44 -2.52 -2.80
C ARG A 124 -0.86 -2.60 -1.33
N LYS A 125 -0.12 -3.39 -0.56
CA LYS A 125 -0.24 -3.49 0.89
C LYS A 125 1.14 -3.63 1.49
N GLU A 126 1.54 -2.69 2.32
CA GLU A 126 2.82 -2.72 3.02
C GLU A 126 2.58 -2.96 4.51
N ILE A 127 3.15 -4.03 5.06
CA ILE A 127 3.19 -4.27 6.51
C ILE A 127 4.31 -3.46 7.15
N SER A 128 5.46 -3.41 6.48
CA SER A 128 6.59 -2.55 6.84
C SER A 128 6.68 -1.41 5.83
N VAL A 129 6.74 -0.18 6.32
CA VAL A 129 6.81 1.03 5.49
C VAL A 129 8.01 0.97 4.56
N GLY A 130 7.74 1.06 3.25
CA GLY A 130 8.76 1.03 2.20
C GLY A 130 9.21 -0.36 1.77
N ALA A 131 8.58 -1.44 2.26
CA ALA A 131 8.97 -2.81 1.95
C ALA A 131 8.94 -3.12 0.44
N CYS A 132 8.06 -2.49 -0.33
CA CYS A 132 7.92 -2.75 -1.76
C CYS A 132 8.81 -1.88 -2.65
N ASN A 133 9.76 -1.15 -2.06
CA ASN A 133 10.55 -0.13 -2.76
C ASN A 133 12.07 -0.40 -2.69
N THR A 134 12.46 -1.60 -2.25
CA THR A 134 13.83 -1.92 -1.79
C THR A 134 14.87 -1.98 -2.91
N GLU A 135 14.49 -2.18 -4.16
CA GLU A 135 15.46 -2.46 -5.23
C GLU A 135 15.99 -1.23 -5.97
N VAL A 136 15.20 -0.15 -6.05
CA VAL A 136 15.54 0.99 -6.92
C VAL A 136 16.88 1.62 -6.55
N CYS A 137 17.17 1.74 -5.26
CA CYS A 137 18.40 2.37 -4.77
C CYS A 137 19.59 1.43 -4.63
N GLN A 138 19.41 0.11 -4.74
CA GLN A 138 20.52 -0.84 -4.61
C GLN A 138 21.36 -0.92 -5.90
N SER A 139 20.75 -0.67 -7.06
CA SER A 139 21.40 -0.76 -8.37
C SER A 139 21.84 0.58 -8.96
N THR A 140 21.59 1.70 -8.28
CA THR A 140 21.91 3.04 -8.78
C THR A 140 23.09 3.67 -8.04
N SER A 141 24.08 4.12 -8.80
CA SER A 141 25.22 4.90 -8.31
C SER A 141 25.09 6.38 -8.68
N GLY A 142 25.71 7.26 -7.89
CA GLY A 142 25.76 8.69 -8.15
C GLY A 142 24.80 9.51 -7.29
N THR A 143 24.59 10.77 -7.70
CA THR A 143 23.69 11.70 -7.02
C THR A 143 22.61 12.18 -7.99
N GLY A 144 21.46 12.58 -7.43
CA GLY A 144 20.30 12.94 -8.21
C GLY A 144 19.39 13.93 -7.51
N ARG A 145 18.26 14.21 -8.14
CA ARG A 145 17.21 15.08 -7.61
C ARG A 145 16.13 14.22 -6.94
N ARG A 146 15.92 14.45 -5.65
CA ARG A 146 14.81 13.90 -4.88
C ARG A 146 13.64 14.87 -4.87
N VAL A 147 12.43 14.37 -5.09
CA VAL A 147 11.19 15.11 -4.86
C VAL A 147 10.29 14.29 -3.95
N LEU A 148 9.85 14.88 -2.83
CA LEU A 148 8.80 14.33 -1.98
C LEU A 148 7.51 15.07 -2.30
N TYR A 149 6.49 14.30 -2.66
CA TYR A 149 5.14 14.75 -2.92
C TYR A 149 4.24 14.38 -1.74
N SER A 150 3.40 15.32 -1.34
CA SER A 150 2.21 15.04 -0.54
C SER A 150 1.06 14.72 -1.49
N CYS A 151 0.40 13.58 -1.28
CA CYS A 151 -0.65 13.10 -2.17
C CYS A 151 -2.01 13.52 -1.62
N ILE A 152 -2.68 14.39 -2.36
CA ILE A 152 -4.00 14.93 -1.97
C ILE A 152 -5.10 14.13 -2.64
N SER A 153 -4.90 13.79 -3.92
CA SER A 153 -5.80 12.95 -4.70
C SER A 153 -5.01 12.16 -5.74
N PRO A 154 -5.61 11.12 -6.36
CA PRO A 154 -4.96 10.30 -7.39
C PRO A 154 -4.37 11.10 -8.56
N THR A 155 -4.89 12.30 -8.82
CA THR A 155 -4.46 13.21 -9.89
C THR A 155 -3.69 14.44 -9.40
N GLU A 156 -3.59 14.64 -8.09
CA GLU A 156 -2.99 15.83 -7.50
C GLU A 156 -1.85 15.48 -6.54
N LEU A 157 -0.63 15.65 -7.05
CA LEU A 157 0.62 15.53 -6.30
C LEU A 157 1.21 16.93 -6.08
N GLN A 158 1.37 17.33 -4.82
CA GLN A 158 2.01 18.60 -4.49
C GLN A 158 3.45 18.37 -4.02
N PRO A 159 4.47 18.93 -4.71
CA PRO A 159 5.85 18.78 -4.27
C PRO A 159 6.06 19.54 -2.96
N ALA A 160 6.35 18.81 -1.89
CA ALA A 160 6.55 19.35 -0.56
C ALA A 160 8.04 19.62 -0.27
N ILE A 161 8.94 18.74 -0.72
CA ILE A 161 10.39 18.88 -0.49
C ILE A 161 11.16 18.51 -1.74
N ILE A 162 12.09 19.37 -2.15
CA ILE A 162 13.01 19.12 -3.26
C ILE A 162 14.43 19.12 -2.70
N SER A 163 15.23 18.12 -3.05
CA SER A 163 16.64 18.03 -2.65
C SER A 163 17.48 17.62 -3.85
N ASN A 164 18.56 18.33 -4.10
CA ASN A 164 19.47 18.05 -5.23
C ASN A 164 20.76 17.40 -4.73
N SER A 165 21.48 16.73 -5.63
CA SER A 165 22.81 16.16 -5.37
C SER A 165 22.82 15.19 -4.17
N ILE A 166 21.78 14.38 -4.04
CA ILE A 166 21.66 13.35 -2.99
C ILE A 166 21.74 11.96 -3.61
N THR A 167 22.37 11.01 -2.92
CA THR A 167 22.40 9.60 -3.35
C THR A 167 20.99 9.00 -3.28
N CYS A 168 20.71 7.95 -4.06
CA CYS A 168 19.41 7.28 -4.01
C CYS A 168 19.10 6.77 -2.60
N GLN A 169 20.06 6.09 -1.96
CA GLN A 169 19.87 5.56 -0.60
C GLN A 169 19.55 6.66 0.42
N SER A 170 20.29 7.77 0.42
CA SER A 170 19.98 8.88 1.34
C SER A 170 18.66 9.56 0.99
N ALA A 171 18.26 9.59 -0.28
CA ALA A 171 16.94 10.07 -0.67
C ALA A 171 15.83 9.16 -0.12
N PHE A 172 16.00 7.85 -0.20
CA PHE A 172 15.10 6.85 0.36
C PHE A 172 14.95 6.98 1.87
N ASP A 173 16.08 7.01 2.61
CA ASP A 173 16.08 7.13 4.06
C ASP A 173 15.39 8.41 4.53
N ASN A 174 15.66 9.53 3.84
CA ASN A 174 14.99 10.80 4.10
C ASN A 174 13.48 10.74 3.80
N CYS A 175 13.08 10.06 2.74
CA CYS A 175 11.66 9.88 2.42
C CYS A 175 10.94 9.06 3.50
N LYS A 176 11.54 7.95 3.93
CA LYS A 176 11.03 7.14 5.04
C LYS A 176 10.91 7.95 6.33
N LEU A 177 11.95 8.68 6.71
CA LEU A 177 11.93 9.54 7.90
C LEU A 177 10.82 10.60 7.81
N ASN A 178 10.68 11.28 6.67
CA ASN A 178 9.61 12.27 6.48
C ASN A 178 8.23 11.64 6.53
N ALA A 179 8.06 10.45 5.96
CA ALA A 179 6.82 9.70 6.07
C ALA A 179 6.52 9.41 7.54
N ASP A 180 7.46 8.83 8.29
CA ASP A 180 7.28 8.45 9.69
C ASP A 180 6.95 9.65 10.60
N MET A 181 7.46 10.84 10.28
CA MET A 181 7.06 12.08 10.97
C MET A 181 5.65 12.58 10.61
N ASN A 182 5.12 12.18 9.45
CA ASN A 182 3.84 12.65 8.92
C ASN A 182 2.89 11.48 8.67
N THR A 183 2.62 10.65 9.68
CA THR A 183 1.84 9.40 9.57
C THR A 183 0.39 9.56 9.11
N HIS A 184 -0.13 10.78 9.09
CA HIS A 184 -1.52 11.11 8.72
C HIS A 184 -1.67 11.57 7.26
N ILE A 185 -0.59 11.54 6.47
CA ILE A 185 -0.63 11.82 5.03
C ILE A 185 -0.04 10.68 4.21
N SER A 186 -0.54 10.58 2.98
CA SER A 186 0.04 9.77 1.92
C SER A 186 1.15 10.56 1.23
N VAL A 187 2.25 9.88 0.93
CA VAL A 187 3.44 10.49 0.34
C VAL A 187 3.99 9.62 -0.79
N LEU A 188 4.49 10.28 -1.83
CA LEU A 188 5.25 9.68 -2.92
C LEU A 188 6.60 10.37 -3.00
N CYS A 189 7.65 9.60 -3.19
CA CYS A 189 9.01 10.10 -3.28
C CYS A 189 9.65 9.56 -4.55
N THR A 190 10.22 10.49 -5.32
CA THR A 190 10.98 10.16 -6.53
C THR A 190 12.44 10.57 -6.38
N TRP A 191 13.32 9.87 -7.08
CA TRP A 191 14.72 10.20 -7.28
C TRP A 191 15.03 10.08 -8.77
N ASN A 192 15.48 11.17 -9.40
CA ASN A 192 15.61 11.26 -10.86
C ASN A 192 14.35 10.74 -11.58
N ASP A 193 13.19 11.19 -11.10
CA ASP A 193 11.85 10.83 -11.60
C ASP A 193 11.44 9.36 -11.45
N GLN A 194 12.31 8.53 -10.88
CA GLN A 194 11.98 7.15 -10.49
C GLN A 194 11.39 7.12 -9.08
N GLU A 195 10.25 6.44 -8.91
CA GLU A 195 9.69 6.19 -7.58
C GLU A 195 10.68 5.38 -6.74
N ILE A 196 11.08 5.93 -5.60
CA ILE A 196 11.95 5.27 -4.64
C ILE A 196 11.24 4.96 -3.34
N PHE A 197 10.13 5.65 -3.04
CA PHE A 197 9.39 5.42 -1.82
C PHE A 197 7.95 5.87 -2.00
N ARG A 198 7.03 5.08 -1.48
CA ARG A 198 5.61 5.41 -1.43
C ARG A 198 5.03 4.90 -0.13
N ARG A 199 4.18 5.72 0.49
CA ARG A 199 3.30 5.27 1.57
C ARG A 199 1.94 5.89 1.37
N GLU A 200 0.94 5.04 1.28
CA GLU A 200 -0.44 5.44 1.05
C GLU A 200 -1.30 5.01 2.23
N LEU A 201 -2.00 5.95 2.85
CA LEU A 201 -3.05 5.64 3.82
C LEU A 201 -4.30 5.08 3.14
N VAL A 202 -4.43 5.41 1.87
CA VAL A 202 -5.57 5.13 1.01
C VAL A 202 -4.99 4.65 -0.32
N ALA A 203 -5.20 3.37 -0.65
CA ALA A 203 -4.55 2.73 -1.78
C ALA A 203 -4.68 3.55 -3.08
N GLY A 204 -3.53 3.81 -3.71
CA GLY A 204 -3.28 4.57 -4.93
C GLY A 204 -3.77 6.02 -4.98
N VAL A 205 -3.97 6.63 -3.82
CA VAL A 205 -4.14 8.09 -3.71
C VAL A 205 -2.95 8.89 -4.26
N CYS A 206 -1.76 8.30 -4.36
CA CYS A 206 -0.61 8.97 -4.96
C CYS A 206 -0.49 8.76 -6.48
N GLY A 207 -1.48 8.14 -7.14
CA GLY A 207 -1.48 7.90 -8.59
C GLY A 207 -0.29 7.08 -9.10
N ALA A 208 -0.23 6.80 -10.40
CA ALA A 208 1.03 6.41 -11.02
C ALA A 208 1.88 7.68 -11.24
N PRO A 209 3.20 7.65 -11.04
CA PRO A 209 4.02 8.76 -11.49
C PRO A 209 3.85 8.89 -13.00
N SER A 210 3.31 10.02 -13.47
CA SER A 210 3.24 10.30 -14.90
C SER A 210 4.66 10.35 -15.46
N PRO A 211 5.00 9.57 -16.51
CA PRO A 211 6.28 9.75 -17.19
C PRO A 211 6.31 11.18 -17.77
N GLN A 212 7.32 11.95 -17.39
CA GLN A 212 7.60 13.28 -17.97
C GLN A 212 8.39 13.14 -19.27
#